data_AF-A0A8J8J016-F1
#
_entry.id   AF-A0A8J8J016-F1
#
_cell.length_a   1.000
_cell.length_b   1.000
_cell.length_c   1.000
_cell.angle_alpha   90.00
_cell.angle_beta   90.00
_cell.angle_gamma   90.00
#
_symmetry.space_group_name_H-M   'P 1'
#
loop_
_entity.id
_entity.type
_entity.pdbx_description
1 polymer ?
#
loop_
_entity_poly.entity_id
_entity_poly.type
_entity_poly.pdbx_seq_one_letter_code
_entity_poly.pdbx_strand_id
1 'polypeptide(L)'
;MQVVIAIDESNNATAIIVVNYDDLHKLTREFRGIKHFREVKRNRNQYLKNEFRPRLEKVMRKYYLKPRYYAKINHYFWEDVEYYARFGLEIIVDDKLWRAVVDRFGDMQISIIKEGDIAPAIEKLKQKLWEAQKEKDVIMQKQIERELEYYLQRKILITIADNYVNLRRRGIKH
;
A
#
# COMPACT_ATOMS: atom_id res chain seq x y z
N MET A 1 12.97 14.66 -0.06
CA MET A 1 11.64 14.13 -0.41
C MET A 1 11.42 12.89 0.42
N GLN A 2 10.45 12.90 1.33
CA GLN A 2 10.13 11.75 2.18
C GLN A 2 9.14 10.84 1.46
N VAL A 3 9.35 9.52 1.50
CA VAL A 3 8.53 8.57 0.74
C VAL A 3 7.89 7.51 1.63
N VAL A 4 6.74 7.00 1.17
CA VAL A 4 6.14 5.76 1.64
C VAL A 4 6.25 4.72 0.53
N ILE A 5 6.68 3.53 0.90
CA ILE A 5 6.91 2.41 -0.02
C ILE A 5 5.89 1.33 0.31
N ALA A 6 5.19 0.80 -0.69
CA ALA A 6 4.39 -0.41 -0.55
C ALA A 6 4.91 -1.50 -1.49
N ILE A 7 5.08 -2.71 -0.98
CA ILE A 7 5.68 -3.84 -1.69
C ILE A 7 4.74 -5.03 -1.60
N ASP A 8 4.28 -5.52 -2.75
CA ASP A 8 3.47 -6.73 -2.82
C ASP A 8 4.13 -7.80 -3.70
N GLU A 9 3.92 -9.07 -3.32
CA GLU A 9 4.43 -10.25 -4.01
C GLU A 9 3.29 -11.11 -4.55
N SER A 10 3.34 -11.45 -5.83
CA SER A 10 2.43 -12.41 -6.44
C SER A 10 3.11 -13.32 -7.45
N ASN A 11 3.23 -14.60 -7.07
CA ASN A 11 3.81 -15.68 -7.89
C ASN A 11 5.25 -15.39 -8.33
N ASN A 12 6.09 -15.10 -7.33
CA ASN A 12 7.48 -14.67 -7.38
C ASN A 12 7.73 -13.30 -8.02
N ALA A 13 6.75 -12.69 -8.67
CA ALA A 13 6.84 -11.32 -9.16
C ALA A 13 6.50 -10.32 -8.04
N THR A 14 7.10 -9.14 -8.08
CA THR A 14 6.84 -8.08 -7.11
C THR A 14 6.49 -6.76 -7.77
N ALA A 15 5.72 -5.95 -7.04
CA ALA A 15 5.54 -4.55 -7.32
C ALA A 15 6.08 -3.70 -6.18
N ILE A 16 6.74 -2.60 -6.51
CA ILE A 16 7.06 -1.54 -5.55
C ILE A 16 6.25 -0.31 -5.94
N ILE A 17 5.52 0.26 -5.00
CA ILE A 17 4.80 1.51 -5.14
C ILE A 17 5.47 2.55 -4.25
N VAL A 18 6.06 3.57 -4.86
CA VAL A 18 6.69 4.68 -4.13
C VAL A 18 5.83 5.92 -4.25
N VAL A 19 5.48 6.50 -3.11
CA VAL A 19 4.61 7.69 -3.01
C VAL A 19 5.32 8.77 -2.21
N ASN A 20 5.21 10.02 -2.63
CA ASN A 20 5.65 11.16 -1.82
C ASN A 20 4.70 11.30 -0.63
N TYR A 21 5.24 11.42 0.58
CA TYR A 21 4.43 11.49 1.80
C TYR A 21 3.37 12.62 1.76
N ASP A 22 3.74 13.78 1.21
CA ASP A 22 2.84 14.94 1.10
C ASP A 22 1.60 14.68 0.21
N ASP A 23 1.73 13.78 -0.78
CA ASP A 23 0.67 13.40 -1.71
C ASP A 23 -0.17 12.22 -1.22
N LEU A 24 0.27 11.51 -0.18
CA LEU A 24 -0.31 10.24 0.27
C LEU A 24 -1.82 10.32 0.45
N HIS A 25 -2.30 11.33 1.18
CA HIS A 25 -3.72 11.50 1.47
C HIS A 25 -4.55 11.83 0.21
N LYS A 26 -4.01 12.61 -0.73
CA LYS A 26 -4.71 12.99 -1.98
C LYS A 26 -4.79 11.79 -2.92
N LEU A 27 -3.69 11.06 -3.02
CA LEU A 27 -3.55 9.88 -3.86
C LEU A 27 -4.50 8.76 -3.42
N THR A 28 -4.45 8.42 -2.14
CA THR A 28 -5.27 7.33 -1.57
C THR A 28 -6.77 7.63 -1.69
N ARG A 29 -7.19 8.90 -1.59
CA ARG A 29 -8.57 9.32 -1.85
C ARG A 29 -9.06 8.97 -3.26
N GLU A 30 -8.24 9.12 -4.29
CA GLU A 30 -8.60 8.74 -5.67
C GLU A 30 -8.81 7.23 -5.81
N PHE A 31 -8.20 6.42 -4.94
CA PHE A 31 -8.35 4.97 -4.88
C PHE A 31 -9.38 4.47 -3.86
N ARG A 32 -10.19 5.35 -3.24
CA ARG A 32 -11.30 4.89 -2.40
C ARG A 32 -12.23 3.95 -3.20
N GLY A 33 -12.59 2.84 -2.56
CA GLY A 33 -13.42 1.79 -3.15
C GLY A 33 -12.71 0.85 -4.12
N ILE A 34 -11.39 1.02 -4.35
CA ILE A 34 -10.61 0.04 -5.10
C ILE A 34 -10.61 -1.30 -4.34
N LYS A 35 -10.67 -2.41 -5.07
CA LYS A 35 -10.69 -3.76 -4.48
C LYS A 35 -9.32 -4.39 -4.58
N HIS A 36 -8.97 -5.18 -3.59
CA HIS A 36 -7.80 -6.06 -3.68
C HIS A 36 -8.02 -7.10 -4.79
N PHE A 37 -7.00 -7.49 -5.55
CA PHE A 37 -7.18 -8.37 -6.70
C PHE A 37 -7.84 -9.70 -6.30
N ARG A 38 -7.46 -10.20 -5.11
CA ARG A 38 -8.03 -11.41 -4.49
C ARG A 38 -9.53 -11.29 -4.18
N GLU A 39 -10.03 -10.09 -3.87
CA GLU A 39 -11.44 -9.82 -3.58
C GLU A 39 -12.33 -9.81 -4.83
N VAL A 40 -11.74 -9.60 -6.02
CA VAL A 40 -12.47 -9.60 -7.30
C VAL A 40 -12.78 -11.02 -7.72
N LYS A 41 -14.01 -11.48 -7.52
CA LYS A 41 -14.43 -12.88 -7.78
C LYS A 41 -14.67 -13.19 -9.26
N ARG A 42 -15.07 -12.20 -10.07
CA ARG A 42 -15.41 -12.36 -11.51
C ARG A 42 -14.71 -11.30 -12.35
N ASN A 43 -14.38 -11.63 -13.60
CA ASN A 43 -13.81 -10.71 -14.60
C ASN A 43 -12.57 -9.92 -14.14
N ARG A 44 -11.68 -10.58 -13.39
CA ARG A 44 -10.43 -9.99 -12.85
C ARG A 44 -9.61 -9.18 -13.86
N ASN A 45 -9.47 -9.68 -15.10
CA ASN A 45 -8.73 -8.96 -16.14
C ASN A 45 -9.47 -7.69 -16.59
N GLN A 46 -10.80 -7.71 -16.64
CA GLN A 46 -11.61 -6.56 -17.02
C GLN A 46 -11.55 -5.49 -15.93
N TYR A 47 -11.63 -5.88 -14.65
CA TYR A 47 -11.41 -4.99 -13.52
C TYR A 47 -10.05 -4.29 -13.61
N LEU A 48 -8.97 -5.06 -13.81
CA LEU A 48 -7.62 -4.49 -13.94
C LEU A 48 -7.51 -3.51 -15.12
N LYS A 49 -8.08 -3.87 -16.29
CA LYS A 49 -7.99 -3.09 -17.52
C LYS A 49 -8.86 -1.84 -17.50
N ASN A 50 -10.09 -1.94 -17.01
CA ASN A 50 -11.12 -0.91 -17.19
C ASN A 50 -11.35 -0.06 -15.94
N GLU A 51 -11.01 -0.56 -14.74
CA GLU A 51 -11.23 0.17 -13.49
C GLU A 51 -9.90 0.60 -12.85
N PHE A 52 -9.00 -0.34 -12.58
CA PHE A 52 -7.75 -0.06 -11.88
C PHE A 52 -6.77 0.74 -12.76
N ARG A 53 -6.47 0.26 -13.96
CA ARG A 53 -5.47 0.87 -14.85
C ARG A 53 -5.77 2.33 -15.19
N PRO A 54 -6.97 2.71 -15.64
CA PRO A 54 -7.26 4.10 -15.99
C PRO A 54 -7.13 5.03 -14.77
N ARG A 55 -7.52 4.54 -13.58
CA ARG A 55 -7.35 5.26 -12.32
C ARG A 55 -5.88 5.44 -11.95
N LEU A 56 -5.07 4.38 -12.09
CA LEU A 56 -3.63 4.43 -11.88
C LEU A 56 -2.95 5.46 -12.78
N GLU A 57 -3.22 5.41 -14.08
CA GLU A 57 -2.64 6.35 -15.05
C GLU A 57 -3.04 7.80 -14.77
N LYS A 58 -4.32 8.04 -14.43
CA LYS A 58 -4.81 9.36 -14.02
C LYS A 58 -4.05 9.89 -12.81
N VAL A 59 -3.86 9.06 -11.79
CA VAL A 59 -3.16 9.45 -10.55
C VAL A 59 -1.67 9.70 -10.82
N MET A 60 -1.01 8.85 -11.60
CA MET A 60 0.42 9.02 -11.95
C MET A 60 0.70 10.33 -12.70
N ARG A 61 -0.29 10.87 -13.42
CA ARG A 61 -0.18 12.19 -14.09
C ARG A 61 -0.35 13.37 -13.12
N LYS A 62 -1.01 13.15 -11.97
CA LYS A 62 -1.39 14.21 -11.02
C LYS A 62 -0.46 14.32 -9.82
N TYR A 63 0.07 13.19 -9.35
CA TYR A 63 0.79 13.08 -8.08
C TYR A 63 2.07 12.29 -8.27
N TYR A 64 3.00 12.41 -7.31
CA TYR A 64 4.19 11.58 -7.31
C TYR A 64 3.85 10.14 -6.90
N LEU A 65 3.65 9.28 -7.90
CA LEU A 65 3.42 7.85 -7.76
C LEU A 65 4.32 7.09 -8.74
N LYS A 66 5.29 6.34 -8.22
CA LYS A 66 6.22 5.54 -9.04
C LYS A 66 6.02 4.06 -8.80
N PRO A 67 5.27 3.37 -9.69
CA PRO A 67 5.20 1.93 -9.66
C PRO A 67 6.40 1.31 -10.39
N ARG A 68 6.99 0.28 -9.79
CA ARG A 68 8.02 -0.60 -10.38
C ARG A 68 7.54 -2.04 -10.34
N TYR A 69 7.91 -2.81 -11.34
CA TYR A 69 7.57 -4.24 -11.44
C TYR A 69 8.84 -5.05 -11.67
N TYR A 70 8.95 -6.16 -10.95
CA TYR A 70 10.03 -7.12 -11.09
C TYR A 70 9.41 -8.50 -11.30
N ALA A 71 9.87 -9.22 -12.32
CA ALA A 71 9.38 -10.57 -12.60
C ALA A 71 9.86 -11.61 -11.56
N LYS A 72 10.91 -11.27 -10.79
CA LYS A 72 11.45 -12.05 -9.68
C LYS A 72 12.11 -11.15 -8.65
N ILE A 73 12.17 -11.59 -7.40
CA ILE A 73 12.98 -10.96 -6.35
C ILE A 73 14.46 -11.28 -6.62
N ASN A 74 15.25 -10.27 -6.96
CA ASN A 74 16.68 -10.37 -7.25
C ASN A 74 17.42 -9.14 -6.72
N HIS A 75 18.71 -9.01 -7.04
CA HIS A 75 19.52 -7.88 -6.60
C HIS A 75 18.96 -6.53 -7.09
N TYR A 76 18.48 -6.43 -8.34
CA TYR A 76 17.89 -5.19 -8.87
C TYR A 76 16.62 -4.75 -8.12
N PHE A 77 15.80 -5.70 -7.67
CA PHE A 77 14.66 -5.39 -6.81
C PHE A 77 15.14 -4.76 -5.50
N TRP A 78 16.13 -5.38 -4.87
CA TRP A 78 16.65 -4.91 -3.59
C TRP A 78 17.38 -3.56 -3.69
N GLU A 79 18.14 -3.33 -4.76
CA GLU A 79 18.81 -2.05 -5.03
C GLU A 79 17.79 -0.90 -5.08
N ASP A 80 16.65 -1.08 -5.77
CA ASP A 80 15.60 -0.07 -5.82
C ASP A 80 14.96 0.14 -4.44
N VAL A 81 14.65 -0.93 -3.69
CA VAL A 81 14.08 -0.81 -2.33
C VAL A 81 15.04 -0.04 -1.42
N GLU A 82 16.32 -0.40 -1.40
CA GLU A 82 17.35 0.28 -0.61
C GLU A 82 17.51 1.74 -1.00
N TYR A 83 17.50 2.02 -2.31
CA TYR A 83 17.58 3.39 -2.81
C TYR A 83 16.43 4.25 -2.27
N TYR A 84 15.18 3.76 -2.34
CA TYR A 84 14.03 4.50 -1.83
C TYR A 84 13.98 4.54 -0.30
N ALA A 85 14.42 3.48 0.38
CA ALA A 85 14.46 3.39 1.84
C ALA A 85 15.36 4.47 2.48
N ARG A 86 16.42 4.93 1.78
CA ARG A 86 17.23 6.09 2.22
C ARG A 86 16.41 7.36 2.50
N PHE A 87 15.24 7.46 1.88
CA PHE A 87 14.29 8.56 2.05
C PHE A 87 12.94 8.12 2.63
N GLY A 88 12.85 6.84 3.04
CA GLY A 88 11.61 6.21 3.47
C GLY A 88 11.22 6.63 4.87
N LEU A 89 9.97 7.02 5.05
CA LEU A 89 9.34 7.10 6.38
C LEU A 89 8.72 5.76 6.76
N GLU A 90 8.22 5.03 5.77
CA GLU A 90 7.50 3.79 5.98
C GLU A 90 7.64 2.82 4.80
N ILE A 91 7.77 1.53 5.11
CA ILE A 91 7.71 0.39 4.19
C ILE A 91 6.55 -0.51 4.61
N ILE A 92 5.53 -0.60 3.76
CA ILE A 92 4.39 -1.52 3.90
C ILE A 92 4.68 -2.73 3.03
N VAL A 93 4.60 -3.94 3.58
CA VAL A 93 5.07 -5.14 2.87
C VAL A 93 4.12 -6.33 3.01
N ASP A 94 3.91 -7.07 1.92
CA ASP A 94 3.22 -8.37 1.91
C ASP A 94 3.88 -9.34 2.90
N ASP A 95 3.06 -10.17 3.53
CA ASP A 95 3.44 -11.10 4.59
C ASP A 95 4.62 -12.03 4.23
N LYS A 96 4.75 -12.41 2.96
CA LYS A 96 5.83 -13.31 2.51
C LYS A 96 7.18 -12.62 2.44
N LEU A 97 7.20 -11.30 2.26
CA LEU A 97 8.43 -10.51 2.22
C LEU A 97 8.79 -9.90 3.58
N TRP A 98 7.89 -9.99 4.56
CA TRP A 98 8.06 -9.42 5.90
C TRP A 98 9.44 -9.69 6.51
N ARG A 99 9.83 -10.96 6.66
CA ARG A 99 11.12 -11.32 7.28
C ARG A 99 12.30 -10.72 6.53
N ALA A 100 12.33 -10.87 5.21
CA ALA A 100 13.42 -10.36 4.38
C ALA A 100 13.56 -8.82 4.44
N VAL A 101 12.45 -8.09 4.58
CA VAL A 101 12.45 -6.64 4.75
C VAL A 101 12.89 -6.24 6.16
N VAL A 102 12.38 -6.90 7.20
CA VAL A 102 12.79 -6.63 8.59
C VAL A 102 14.27 -6.92 8.80
N ASP A 103 14.77 -8.05 8.32
CA ASP A 103 16.18 -8.43 8.48
C ASP A 103 17.12 -7.42 7.80
N ARG A 104 16.66 -6.74 6.74
CA ARG A 104 17.46 -5.77 5.97
C ARG A 104 17.35 -4.35 6.50
N PHE A 105 16.20 -3.95 7.03
CA PHE A 105 15.88 -2.56 7.36
C PHE A 105 15.51 -2.33 8.83
N GLY A 106 15.50 -3.37 9.68
CA GLY A 106 15.08 -3.30 11.07
C GLY A 106 15.89 -2.32 11.93
N ASP A 107 17.15 -2.11 11.59
CA ASP A 107 18.04 -1.15 12.28
C ASP A 107 17.94 0.28 11.71
N MET A 108 17.16 0.50 10.65
CA MET A 108 16.95 1.82 10.07
C MET A 108 15.83 2.57 10.77
N GLN A 109 15.89 3.91 10.75
CA GLN A 109 14.82 4.78 11.25
C GLN A 109 13.64 4.85 10.26
N ILE A 110 13.04 3.70 9.96
CA ILE A 110 11.92 3.56 9.01
C ILE A 110 10.85 2.69 9.68
N SER A 111 9.59 3.11 9.60
CA SER A 111 8.46 2.28 10.03
C SER A 111 8.29 1.10 9.07
N ILE A 112 8.33 -0.14 9.56
CA ILE A 112 8.06 -1.33 8.73
C ILE A 112 6.71 -1.92 9.15
N ILE A 113 5.76 -1.97 8.22
CA ILE A 113 4.39 -2.40 8.46
C ILE A 113 4.10 -3.67 7.66
N LYS A 114 3.67 -4.72 8.36
CA LYS A 114 3.24 -5.97 7.77
C LYS A 114 1.80 -5.87 7.27
N GLU A 115 1.52 -6.32 6.05
CA GLU A 115 0.18 -6.27 5.46
C GLU A 115 -0.88 -6.97 6.34
N GLY A 116 -0.58 -8.18 6.81
CA GLY A 116 -1.49 -8.99 7.61
C GLY A 116 -1.95 -8.33 8.91
N ASP A 117 -1.22 -7.33 9.41
CA ASP A 117 -1.54 -6.61 10.64
C ASP A 117 -2.45 -5.39 10.40
N ILE A 118 -2.60 -4.94 9.14
CA ILE A 118 -3.38 -3.75 8.78
C ILE A 118 -4.88 -3.95 9.05
N ALA A 119 -5.46 -5.05 8.56
CA ALA A 119 -6.89 -5.29 8.72
C ALA A 119 -7.32 -5.50 10.18
N PRO A 120 -6.60 -6.30 11.00
CA PRO A 120 -6.86 -6.39 12.43
C PRO A 120 -6.76 -5.03 13.15
N ALA A 121 -5.76 -4.21 12.81
CA ALA A 121 -5.61 -2.87 13.38
C ALA A 121 -6.82 -1.96 13.05
N ILE A 122 -7.29 -1.98 11.81
CA ILE A 122 -8.49 -1.24 11.38
C ILE A 122 -9.72 -1.65 12.21
N GLU A 123 -9.96 -2.95 12.37
CA GLU A 123 -11.13 -3.43 13.12
C GLU A 123 -11.05 -3.06 14.61
N LYS A 124 -9.85 -3.16 15.21
CA LYS A 124 -9.61 -2.71 16.59
C LYS A 124 -9.87 -1.21 16.75
N LEU A 125 -9.43 -0.39 15.80
CA LEU A 125 -9.65 1.06 15.84
C LEU A 125 -11.13 1.41 15.69
N LYS A 126 -11.89 0.70 14.84
CA LYS A 126 -13.34 0.90 14.73
C LYS A 126 -14.07 0.58 16.05
N GLN A 127 -13.68 -0.51 16.73
CA GLN A 127 -14.25 -0.86 18.03
C GLN A 127 -13.98 0.23 19.07
N LYS A 128 -12.73 0.68 19.18
CA LYS A 128 -12.35 1.80 20.05
C LYS A 128 -13.09 3.10 19.71
N LEU A 129 -13.29 3.39 18.43
CA LEU A 129 -14.02 4.58 18.00
C LEU A 129 -15.47 4.54 18.48
N TRP A 130 -16.11 3.37 18.38
CA TRP A 130 -17.47 3.17 18.87
C TRP A 130 -17.57 3.33 20.40
N GLU A 131 -16.60 2.82 21.15
CA GLU A 131 -16.51 3.03 22.62
C GLU A 131 -16.35 4.52 22.95
N ALA A 132 -15.41 5.22 22.31
CA ALA A 132 -15.19 6.65 22.51
C ALA A 132 -16.41 7.50 22.11
N GLN A 133 -17.20 7.07 21.11
CA GLN A 133 -18.47 7.70 20.73
C GLN A 133 -19.53 7.54 21.83
N LYS A 134 -19.63 6.36 22.43
CA LYS A 134 -20.53 6.12 23.57
C LYS A 134 -20.19 6.99 24.77
N GLU A 135 -18.90 7.12 25.06
CA GLU A 135 -18.38 7.92 26.17
C GLU A 135 -18.37 9.43 25.86
N LYS A 136 -18.67 9.83 24.61
CA LYS A 136 -18.61 11.20 24.11
C LYS A 136 -17.23 11.85 24.27
N ASP A 137 -16.17 11.05 24.29
CA ASP A 137 -14.80 11.54 24.31
C ASP A 137 -14.36 12.03 22.92
N VAL A 138 -14.57 13.31 22.67
CA VAL A 138 -14.27 13.96 21.38
C VAL A 138 -12.76 13.97 21.08
N ILE A 139 -11.90 14.01 22.10
CA ILE A 139 -10.45 14.06 21.89
C ILE A 139 -9.97 12.70 21.41
N MET A 140 -10.38 11.64 22.10
CA MET A 140 -10.07 10.26 21.74
C MET A 140 -10.63 9.89 20.36
N GLN A 141 -11.87 10.29 20.05
CA GLN A 141 -12.47 10.08 18.72
C GLN A 141 -11.58 10.64 17.61
N LYS A 142 -11.13 11.89 17.72
CA LYS A 142 -10.27 12.54 16.71
C LYS A 142 -8.91 11.86 16.57
N GLN A 143 -8.34 11.36 17.66
CA GLN A 143 -7.08 10.62 17.61
C GLN A 143 -7.25 9.29 16.87
N ILE A 144 -8.29 8.52 17.20
CA ILE A 144 -8.60 7.25 16.57
C ILE A 144 -8.93 7.43 15.08
N GLU A 145 -9.69 8.46 14.71
CA GLU A 145 -10.01 8.77 13.32
C GLU A 145 -8.77 9.04 12.47
N ARG A 146 -7.79 9.77 13.01
CA ARG A 146 -6.51 10.02 12.33
C ARG A 146 -5.73 8.73 12.13
N GLU A 147 -5.64 7.91 13.17
CA GLU A 147 -4.94 6.61 13.10
C GLU A 147 -5.62 5.67 12.10
N LEU A 148 -6.96 5.62 12.12
CA LEU A 148 -7.75 4.84 11.19
C LEU A 148 -7.52 5.27 9.74
N GLU A 149 -7.48 6.58 9.48
CA GLU A 149 -7.18 7.10 8.14
C GLU A 149 -5.78 6.65 7.68
N TYR A 150 -4.75 6.65 8.55
CA TYR A 150 -3.42 6.13 8.18
C TYR A 150 -3.45 4.64 7.82
N TYR A 151 -4.13 3.79 8.60
CA TYR A 151 -4.25 2.37 8.27
C TYR A 151 -5.06 2.13 6.98
N LEU A 152 -6.08 2.93 6.71
CA LEU A 152 -6.82 2.87 5.45
C LEU A 152 -5.94 3.27 4.27
N GLN A 153 -5.08 4.28 4.43
CA GLN A 153 -4.09 4.67 3.41
C GLN A 153 -3.10 3.53 3.13
N ARG A 154 -2.59 2.87 4.18
CA ARG A 154 -1.71 1.70 4.05
C ARG A 154 -2.38 0.56 3.29
N LYS A 155 -3.64 0.24 3.64
CA LYS A 155 -4.45 -0.76 2.94
C LYS A 155 -4.61 -0.43 1.45
N ILE A 156 -4.84 0.84 1.13
CA ILE A 156 -4.96 1.28 -0.27
C ILE A 156 -3.64 1.14 -1.01
N LEU A 157 -2.51 1.54 -0.42
CA LEU A 157 -1.20 1.42 -1.07
C LEU A 157 -0.82 -0.02 -1.37
N ILE A 158 -0.98 -0.94 -0.42
CA ILE A 158 -0.69 -2.36 -0.64
C ILE A 158 -1.64 -2.96 -1.69
N THR A 159 -2.91 -2.54 -1.69
CA THR A 159 -3.88 -2.91 -2.74
C THR A 159 -3.47 -2.40 -4.13
N ILE A 160 -2.88 -1.20 -4.22
CA ILE A 160 -2.34 -0.68 -5.49
C ILE A 160 -1.16 -1.55 -5.94
N ALA A 161 -0.28 -1.95 -5.03
CA ALA A 161 0.85 -2.82 -5.33
C ALA A 161 0.39 -4.20 -5.86
N ASP A 162 -0.54 -4.87 -5.16
CA ASP A 162 -1.12 -6.16 -5.57
C ASP A 162 -1.83 -6.08 -6.94
N ASN A 163 -2.63 -5.04 -7.14
CA ASN A 163 -3.29 -4.84 -8.44
C ASN A 163 -2.26 -4.54 -9.55
N TYR A 164 -1.21 -3.80 -9.26
CA TYR A 164 -0.17 -3.48 -10.23
C TYR A 164 0.66 -4.71 -10.63
N VAL A 165 1.10 -5.53 -9.66
CA VAL A 165 1.84 -6.76 -9.98
C VAL A 165 0.97 -7.70 -10.83
N ASN A 166 -0.33 -7.83 -10.53
CA ASN A 166 -1.23 -8.67 -11.30
C ASN A 166 -1.55 -8.07 -12.69
N LEU A 167 -1.67 -6.75 -12.83
CA LEU A 167 -1.82 -6.08 -14.12
C LEU A 167 -0.64 -6.39 -15.04
N ARG A 168 0.59 -6.24 -14.52
CA ARG A 168 1.83 -6.44 -15.28
C ARG A 168 2.06 -7.92 -15.62
N ARG A 169 1.93 -8.81 -14.64
CA ARG A 169 2.14 -10.26 -14.81
C ARG A 169 1.21 -10.87 -15.86
N ARG A 170 -0.01 -10.38 -15.97
CA ARG A 170 -1.03 -10.88 -16.93
C ARG A 170 -0.84 -10.36 -18.35
N GLY A 171 0.18 -9.54 -18.60
CA GLY A 171 0.44 -8.99 -19.93
C GLY A 171 -0.71 -8.15 -20.47
N ILE A 172 -1.56 -7.60 -19.59
CA ILE A 172 -2.60 -6.65 -19.98
C ILE A 172 -1.84 -5.38 -20.40
N LYS A 173 -1.55 -5.31 -21.70
CA LYS A 173 -0.64 -4.33 -22.29
C LYS A 173 -1.10 -2.90 -21.99
N HIS A 174 -0.10 -2.02 -21.93
CA HIS A 174 -0.25 -0.57 -22.02
C HIS A 174 -0.89 -0.19 -23.36
#